data_AF-C0XHV0-F1
#
_entry.id   AF-C0XHV0-F1
#
_cell.length_a   1.000
_cell.length_b   1.000
_cell.length_c   1.000
_cell.angle_alpha   90.00
_cell.angle_beta   90.00
_cell.angle_gamma   90.00
#
_symmetry.space_group_name_H-M   'P 1'
#
loop_
_entity.id
_entity.type
_entity.pdbx_description
1 polymer ?
#
loop_
_entity_poly.entity_id
_entity_poly.type
_entity_poly.pdbx_seq_one_letter_code
_entity_poly.pdbx_strand_id
1 'polypeptide(L)' 'MALSDADVKTALITMYIIGIICLGITFFLLDKVNGQFFTKFSTGLIAIVLIMGVILVNLFSLS' A
#
# COMPACT_ATOMS: atom_id res chain seq x y z
N MET A 1 6.24 -27.04 11.37
CA MET A 1 5.20 -27.02 10.33
C MET A 1 5.53 -25.86 9.42
N ALA A 2 6.01 -26.13 8.21
CA ALA A 2 6.19 -25.08 7.22
C ALA A 2 4.80 -24.54 6.89
N LEU A 3 4.56 -23.27 7.21
CA LEU A 3 3.39 -22.55 6.69
C LEU A 3 3.45 -22.71 5.18
N SER A 4 2.38 -23.18 4.54
CA SER A 4 2.36 -23.37 3.09
C SER A 4 2.77 -22.06 2.42
N ASP A 5 3.62 -22.10 1.39
CA ASP A 5 4.04 -20.89 0.66
C ASP A 5 2.83 -20.06 0.19
N ALA A 6 1.68 -20.72 -0.03
CA ALA A 6 0.40 -20.09 -0.33
C ALA A 6 -0.18 -19.28 0.86
N ASP A 7 -0.07 -19.76 2.09
CA ASP A 7 -0.52 -19.05 3.29
C ASP A 7 0.33 -17.80 3.53
N VAL A 8 1.66 -17.90 3.31
CA VAL A 8 2.58 -16.76 3.44
C VAL A 8 2.26 -15.70 2.39
N LYS A 9 2.06 -16.09 1.13
CA LYS A 9 1.62 -15.16 0.07
C LYS A 9 0.30 -14.47 0.41
N THR A 10 -0.69 -15.24 0.90
CA THR A 10 -2.01 -14.72 1.26
C THR A 10 -1.92 -13.70 2.40
N ALA A 11 -1.11 -13.99 3.43
CA ALA A 11 -0.84 -13.06 4.52
C ALA A 11 -0.13 -11.78 4.04
N LEU A 12 0.85 -11.90 3.13
CA LEU A 12 1.53 -10.73 2.54
C LEU A 12 0.58 -9.83 1.75
N ILE A 13 -0.27 -10.42 0.90
CA ILE A 13 -1.27 -9.67 0.12
C ILE A 13 -2.21 -8.93 1.08
N THR A 14 -2.68 -9.61 2.12
CA THR A 14 -3.60 -9.02 3.12
C THR A 14 -2.94 -7.85 3.85
N MET A 15 -1.69 -8.00 4.28
CA MET A 15 -0.92 -6.94 4.94
C MET A 15 -0.73 -5.73 4.01
N TYR A 16 -0.43 -5.96 2.73
CA TYR A 16 -0.28 -4.90 1.73
C TYR A 16 -1.57 -4.11 1.51
N ILE A 17 -2.70 -4.80 1.40
CA ILE A 17 -4.02 -4.17 1.24
C ILE A 17 -4.32 -3.26 2.43
N ILE A 18 -4.10 -3.73 3.65
CA ILE A 18 -4.31 -2.93 4.87
C ILE A 18 -3.40 -1.69 4.86
N GLY A 19 -2.12 -1.86 4.48
CA GLY A 19 -1.16 -0.76 4.36
C GLY A 19 -1.62 0.31 3.37
N ILE A 20 -2.12 -0.10 2.20
CA ILE A 20 -2.65 0.82 1.18
C ILE A 20 -3.88 1.58 1.71
N ILE A 21 -4.79 0.90 2.42
CA ILE A 21 -5.96 1.55 3.03
C ILE A 21 -5.53 2.60 4.06
N CYS A 22 -4.58 2.26 4.94
CA CYS A 22 -4.05 3.22 5.92
C CYS A 22 -3.43 4.44 5.23
N LEU A 23 -2.61 4.24 4.18
CA LEU A 23 -2.01 5.32 3.41
C LEU A 23 -3.07 6.21 2.74
N GLY A 24 -4.12 5.61 2.18
CA GLY A 24 -5.26 6.34 1.62
C GLY A 24 -5.98 7.23 2.64
N ILE A 25 -6.20 6.71 3.85
CA ILE A 25 -6.81 7.49 4.95
C ILE A 25 -5.88 8.62 5.39
N THR A 26 -4.57 8.36 5.54
CA THR A 26 -3.58 9.39 5.86
C THR A 26 -3.58 10.49 4.82
N PHE A 27 -3.65 10.13 3.53
CA PHE A 27 -3.74 11.10 2.43
C PHE A 27 -4.99 11.99 2.55
N PHE A 28 -6.15 11.38 2.81
CA PHE A 28 -7.41 12.11 2.98
C PHE A 28 -7.39 13.04 4.20
N LEU A 29 -6.84 12.57 5.32
CA LEU A 29 -6.63 13.40 6.52
C LEU A 29 -5.67 14.56 6.22
N LEU A 30 -4.61 14.31 5.46
CA LEU A 30 -3.65 15.34 5.09
C LEU A 30 -4.27 16.41 4.22
N ASP A 31 -5.08 16.01 3.22
CA ASP A 31 -5.83 16.95 2.39
C ASP A 31 -6.79 17.79 3.23
N LYS A 32 -7.52 17.15 4.15
CA LYS A 32 -8.45 17.85 5.05
C LYS A 32 -7.76 18.86 5.98
N VAL A 33 -6.57 18.55 6.49
CA VAL A 33 -5.82 19.43 7.40
C VAL A 33 -5.08 20.53 6.64
N ASN A 34 -4.50 20.21 5.48
CA ASN A 34 -3.62 21.12 4.76
C ASN A 34 -4.36 21.92 3.66
N GLY A 35 -5.60 21.55 3.34
CA GLY A 35 -6.44 22.20 2.31
C GLY A 35 -5.85 22.13 0.89
N GLN A 36 -4.83 21.29 0.68
CA GLN A 36 -4.11 21.15 -0.57
C GLN A 36 -3.88 19.67 -0.86
N PHE A 37 -4.48 19.19 -1.95
CA PHE A 37 -4.41 17.80 -2.42
C PHE A 37 -2.96 17.35 -2.75
N PHE A 38 -2.11 18.29 -3.18
CA PHE A 38 -0.75 18.02 -3.65
C PHE A 38 0.29 18.81 -2.86
N THR A 39 0.66 18.27 -1.70
CA THR A 39 1.84 18.72 -0.95
C THR A 39 3.03 17.81 -1.26
N LYS A 40 4.26 18.27 -0.99
CA LYS A 40 5.48 17.43 -1.12
C LYS A 40 5.36 16.10 -0.36
N PHE A 41 4.64 16.11 0.77
CA PHE A 41 4.36 14.91 1.57
C PHE A 41 3.35 13.98 0.86
N SER A 42 2.26 14.53 0.31
CA SER A 42 1.28 13.79 -0.48
C SER A 42 1.91 13.14 -1.74
N THR A 43 2.83 13.83 -2.43
CA THR A 43 3.59 13.25 -3.55
C THR A 43 4.46 12.07 -3.12
N GLY A 44 5.13 12.17 -1.96
CA GLY A 44 5.89 11.05 -1.38
C GLY A 44 5.00 9.85 -1.03
N LEU A 45 3.81 10.12 -0.49
CA LEU A 45 2.81 9.09 -0.18
C LEU A 45 2.33 8.36 -1.44
N ILE A 46 2.04 9.10 -2.52
CA ILE A 46 1.65 8.52 -3.81
C ILE A 46 2.76 7.62 -4.36
N ALA A 47 4.03 8.03 -4.24
CA ALA A 47 5.16 7.22 -4.66
C ALA A 47 5.25 5.89 -3.87
N ILE A 48 5.03 5.92 -2.55
CA ILE A 48 5.00 4.71 -1.72
C ILE A 48 3.85 3.78 -2.14
N VAL A 49 2.66 4.33 -2.38
CA VAL A 49 1.50 3.55 -2.84
C VAL A 49 1.78 2.91 -4.20
N LEU A 50 2.45 3.62 -5.12
CA LEU A 50 2.86 3.08 -6.42
C LEU A 50 3.87 1.94 -6.27
N ILE A 51 4.92 2.12 -5.45
CA ILE A 51 5.90 1.06 -5.17
C ILE A 51 5.19 -0.16 -4.58
N MET A 52 4.27 0.07 -3.64
CA MET A 52 3.51 -1.02 -3.05
C MET A 52 2.63 -1.75 -4.07
N GLY A 53 1.98 -1.01 -4.98
CA GLY A 53 1.20 -1.58 -6.07
C GLY A 53 2.04 -2.44 -7.01
N VAL A 54 3.24 -1.99 -7.39
CA VAL A 54 4.17 -2.76 -8.23
C VAL A 54 4.60 -4.06 -7.54
N ILE A 55 4.88 -4.01 -6.24
CA ILE A 55 5.21 -5.22 -5.47
C ILE A 55 4.04 -6.18 -5.45
N LEU A 56 2.81 -5.69 -5.27
CA LEU A 56 1.58 -6.47 -5.27
C LEU A 56 1.35 -7.18 -6.62
N VAL A 57 1.51 -6.44 -7.73
CA VAL A 57 1.39 -6.97 -9.10
C VAL A 57 2.46 -8.03 -9.36
N ASN A 58 3.70 -7.80 -8.92
CA ASN A 58 4.76 -8.81 -9.00
C ASN A 58 4.44 -10.04 -8.16
N LEU A 59 3.87 -9.88 -6.95
CA LEU A 59 3.51 -10.99 -6.08
C LEU A 59 2.43 -11.89 -6.71
N PHE A 60 1.47 -11.28 -7.41
CA PHE A 60 0.43 -11.96 -8.19
C PHE A 60 0.98 -12.57 -9.48
N SER A 61 1.93 -11.92 -10.16
CA SER A 61 2.54 -12.41 -11.40
C SER A 61 3.58 -13.52 -11.17
N LEU A 62 4.15 -13.60 -9.96
CA LEU A 62 5.04 -14.68 -9.53
C LEU A 62 4.26 -15.93 -9.08
N SER A 63 2.98 -16.04 -9.44
CA SER A 63 2.13 -17.22 -9.27
C SER A 63 2.18 -18.10 -10.51
#